data_AF-A0A9X4MRX4-F1
#
_entry.id   AF-A0A9X4MRX4-F1
#
_cell.length_a   1.000
_cell.length_b   1.000
_cell.length_c   1.000
_cell.angle_alpha   90.00
_cell.angle_beta   90.00
_cell.angle_gamma   90.00
#
_symmetry.space_group_name_H-M   'P 1'
#
loop_
_entity.id
_entity.type
_entity.pdbx_description
1 polymer ?
#
loop_
_entity_poly.entity_id
_entity_poly.type
_entity_poly.pdbx_seq_one_letter_code
_entity_poly.pdbx_strand_id
1 'polypeptide(L)'
;MTADIVQYIPKYDICHECHKKEATKLCDFVLGESRVTFFRNYSQFKEQKTGIITCDNPLCDSCSNRFHSMDLCKNHFKKITGGIK
;
A
#
# COMPACT_ATOMS: atom_id res chain seq x y z
N MET A 1 -37.42 -0.71 16.48
CA MET A 1 -36.11 -0.48 17.12
C MET A 1 -35.07 -1.10 16.20
N THR A 2 -34.40 -0.31 15.37
CA THR A 2 -33.26 -0.81 14.57
C THR A 2 -32.10 -0.96 15.54
N ALA A 3 -31.70 -2.20 15.80
CA ALA A 3 -30.49 -2.44 16.57
C ALA A 3 -29.32 -1.80 15.81
N ASP A 4 -28.63 -0.86 16.44
CA ASP A 4 -27.40 -0.30 15.90
C ASP A 4 -26.35 -1.42 15.87
N ILE A 5 -26.12 -1.99 14.68
CA ILE A 5 -25.12 -3.03 14.49
C ILE A 5 -23.75 -2.33 14.51
N VAL A 6 -23.04 -2.44 15.63
CA VAL A 6 -21.66 -1.97 15.74
C VAL A 6 -20.76 -3.00 15.05
N GLN A 7 -20.31 -2.69 13.83
CA GLN A 7 -19.33 -3.50 13.12
C GLN A 7 -17.93 -3.23 13.69
N TYR A 8 -17.32 -4.26 14.29
CA TYR A 8 -15.92 -4.21 14.71
C TYR A 8 -15.00 -4.43 13.50
N ILE A 9 -14.07 -3.51 13.28
CA ILE A 9 -13.02 -3.62 12.25
C ILE A 9 -11.68 -3.59 12.99
N PRO A 10 -10.83 -4.62 12.83
CA PRO A 10 -9.48 -4.61 13.41
C PRO A 10 -8.69 -3.40 12.93
N LYS A 11 -7.83 -2.86 13.79
CA LYS A 11 -7.03 -1.66 13.49
C LYS A 11 -6.17 -1.82 12.23
N TYR A 12 -5.69 -3.02 11.94
CA TYR A 12 -4.85 -3.29 10.77
C TYR A 12 -5.66 -3.43 9.47
N ASP A 13 -6.96 -3.67 9.58
CA ASP A 13 -7.86 -3.87 8.44
C ASP A 13 -8.68 -2.61 8.15
N ILE A 14 -8.43 -1.50 8.85
CA ILE A 14 -9.14 -0.24 8.61
C ILE A 14 -8.46 0.56 7.49
N CYS A 15 -9.27 1.14 6.60
CA CYS A 15 -8.77 2.00 5.55
C CYS A 15 -7.97 3.19 6.12
N HIS A 16 -6.73 3.34 5.68
CA HIS A 16 -5.79 4.37 6.09
C HIS A 16 -6.23 5.80 5.68
N GLU A 17 -7.08 5.94 4.67
CA GLU A 17 -7.55 7.25 4.22
C GLU A 17 -8.77 7.72 5.03
N CYS A 18 -9.81 6.88 5.11
CA CYS A 18 -11.08 7.29 5.70
C CYS A 18 -11.27 6.86 7.16
N HIS A 19 -10.50 5.88 7.65
CA HIS A 19 -10.59 5.34 9.02
C HIS A 19 -12.01 4.92 9.43
N LYS A 20 -12.83 4.50 8.46
CA LYS A 20 -14.26 4.19 8.66
C LYS A 20 -14.69 2.85 8.08
N LYS A 21 -14.01 2.37 7.04
CA LYS A 21 -14.38 1.16 6.30
C LYS A 21 -13.25 0.15 6.36
N GLU A 22 -13.59 -1.12 6.24
CA GLU A 22 -12.65 -2.21 6.07
C GLU A 22 -11.88 -2.01 4.76
N ALA A 23 -10.59 -2.30 4.79
CA ALA A 23 -9.69 -2.25 3.67
C ALA A 23 -9.79 -3.54 2.87
N THR A 24 -9.95 -3.38 1.55
CA THR A 24 -10.03 -4.49 0.59
C THR A 24 -8.82 -4.53 -0.34
N LYS A 25 -7.95 -3.49 -0.26
CA LYS A 25 -6.83 -3.23 -1.14
C LYS A 25 -5.64 -2.69 -0.38
N LEU A 26 -4.47 -2.74 -1.01
CA LEU A 26 -3.24 -2.11 -0.54
C LEU A 26 -2.77 -1.08 -1.56
N CYS A 27 -1.97 -0.10 -1.10
CA CYS A 27 -1.35 0.88 -1.97
C CYS A 27 -0.09 0.31 -2.64
N ASP A 28 -0.12 0.11 -3.96
CA ASP A 28 0.94 -0.53 -4.76
C ASP A 28 2.14 0.38 -5.07
N PHE A 29 2.16 1.60 -4.52
CA PHE A 29 3.23 2.56 -4.80
C PHE A 29 4.59 2.04 -4.31
N VAL A 30 5.54 1.93 -5.24
CA VAL A 30 6.92 1.51 -4.95
C VAL A 30 7.69 2.64 -4.27
N LEU A 31 8.14 2.39 -3.04
CA LEU A 31 8.96 3.31 -2.25
C LEU A 31 10.46 3.10 -2.52
N GLY A 32 10.86 1.90 -2.94
CA GLY A 32 12.25 1.60 -3.26
C GLY A 32 12.51 0.10 -3.39
N GLU A 33 13.78 -0.27 -3.36
CA GLU A 33 14.24 -1.66 -3.39
C GLU A 33 14.89 -2.03 -2.07
N SER A 34 14.66 -3.27 -1.61
CA SER A 34 15.42 -3.86 -0.52
C SER A 34 16.57 -4.69 -1.09
N ARG A 35 17.76 -4.48 -0.53
CA ARG A 35 18.98 -5.22 -0.85
C ARG A 35 19.63 -5.67 0.43
N VAL A 36 20.26 -6.84 0.41
CA VAL A 36 21.03 -7.30 1.57
C VAL A 36 22.35 -6.56 1.58
N THR A 37 22.71 -5.96 2.72
CA THR A 37 23.93 -5.14 2.83
C THR A 37 25.20 -5.99 2.90
N PHE A 38 25.12 -7.21 3.42
CA PHE A 38 26.27 -8.08 3.66
C PHE A 38 26.15 -9.40 2.91
N PHE A 39 27.18 -9.72 2.12
CA PHE A 39 27.34 -11.01 1.46
C PHE A 39 28.68 -11.63 1.82
N ARG A 40 28.73 -12.96 1.83
CA ARG A 40 29.95 -13.69 2.17
C ARG A 40 31.00 -13.60 1.06
N ASN A 41 30.58 -13.45 -0.19
CA ASN A 41 31.46 -13.26 -1.34
C ASN A 41 30.76 -12.48 -2.48
N TYR A 42 31.57 -12.00 -3.44
CA TYR A 42 31.10 -11.18 -4.56
C TYR A 42 30.13 -11.92 -5.51
N SER A 43 30.28 -13.23 -5.68
CA SER A 43 29.34 -14.03 -6.50
C SER A 43 27.93 -13.99 -5.92
N GLN A 44 27.80 -14.16 -4.60
CA GLN A 44 26.51 -14.05 -3.91
C GLN A 44 25.90 -12.65 -3.97
N PHE A 45 26.74 -11.59 -3.95
CA PHE A 45 26.26 -10.22 -4.13
C PHE A 45 25.66 -9.99 -5.52
N LYS A 46 26.25 -10.57 -6.58
CA LYS A 46 25.74 -10.46 -7.96
C LYS A 46 24.43 -11.23 -8.17
N GLU A 47 24.27 -12.36 -7.47
CA GLU A 47 23.09 -13.22 -7.56
C GLU A 47 21.98 -12.82 -6.58
N GLN A 48 22.12 -11.69 -5.89
CA GLN A 48 21.13 -11.28 -4.92
C GLN A 48 19.78 -10.99 -5.58
N LYS A 49 18.71 -11.49 -4.94
CA LYS A 49 17.36 -11.07 -5.28
C LYS A 49 17.10 -9.73 -4.61
N THR A 50 16.74 -8.73 -5.40
CA THR A 50 16.23 -7.47 -4.88
C THR A 50 14.76 -7.66 -4.50
N GLY A 51 14.38 -7.18 -3.32
CA GLY A 51 12.98 -7.03 -2.97
C GLY A 51 12.47 -5.66 -3.42
N ILE A 52 11.16 -5.54 -3.58
CA ILE A 52 10.49 -4.25 -3.80
C ILE A 52 9.83 -3.88 -2.47
N ILE A 53 10.00 -2.63 -2.05
CA ILE A 53 9.32 -2.06 -0.89
C ILE A 53 8.15 -1.22 -1.42
N THR A 54 6.93 -1.63 -1.09
CA THR A 54 5.69 -0.93 -1.42
C THR A 54 5.18 -0.13 -0.22
N CYS A 55 4.25 0.80 -0.48
CA CYS A 55 3.62 1.58 0.59
C CYS A 55 2.74 0.72 1.50
N ASP A 56 1.98 -0.21 0.91
CA ASP A 56 1.08 -1.14 1.60
C ASP A 56 0.06 -0.49 2.55
N ASN A 57 -0.25 0.80 2.37
CA ASN A 57 -1.33 1.43 3.11
C ASN A 57 -2.65 0.70 2.81
N PRO A 58 -3.41 0.25 3.83
CA PRO A 58 -4.69 -0.40 3.63
C PRO A 58 -5.73 0.58 3.09
N LEU A 59 -6.44 0.22 2.03
CA LEU A 59 -7.41 1.06 1.34
C LEU A 59 -8.74 0.32 1.17
N CYS A 60 -9.85 1.01 1.39
CA CYS A 60 -11.15 0.54 0.93
C CYS A 60 -11.38 0.94 -0.53
N ASP A 61 -12.29 0.26 -1.22
CA ASP A 61 -12.57 0.52 -2.64
C ASP A 61 -12.91 1.97 -2.97
N SER A 62 -13.60 2.69 -2.08
CA SER A 62 -13.94 4.09 -2.31
C SER A 62 -12.78 5.06 -2.13
N CYS A 63 -11.70 4.64 -1.48
CA CYS A 63 -10.52 5.47 -1.21
C CYS A 63 -9.32 5.10 -2.07
N SER A 64 -9.36 3.94 -2.74
CA SER A 64 -8.35 3.58 -3.74
C SER A 64 -8.49 4.43 -4.99
N ASN A 65 -7.36 4.89 -5.52
CA ASN A 65 -7.28 5.58 -6.80
C ASN A 65 -6.54 4.69 -7.78
N ARG A 66 -7.23 4.23 -8.82
CA ARG A 66 -6.65 3.31 -9.81
C ARG A 66 -5.84 4.07 -10.85
N PHE A 67 -4.59 3.68 -11.08
CA PHE A 67 -3.72 4.26 -12.11
C PHE A 67 -2.88 3.17 -12.77
N HIS A 68 -3.03 2.95 -14.08
CA HIS A 68 -2.32 1.89 -14.83
C HIS A 68 -2.28 0.53 -14.11
N SER A 69 -3.44 0.07 -13.64
CA SER A 69 -3.61 -1.19 -12.89
C SER A 69 -3.04 -1.23 -11.47
N MET A 70 -2.51 -0.13 -10.94
CA MET A 70 -2.14 0.01 -9.53
C MET A 70 -3.28 0.63 -8.72
N ASP A 71 -3.47 0.16 -7.49
CA ASP A 71 -4.28 0.81 -6.48
C ASP A 71 -3.40 1.75 -5.65
N LEU A 72 -3.75 3.05 -5.58
CA LEU A 72 -2.92 4.08 -4.96
C LEU A 72 -3.67 4.85 -3.86
N CYS A 73 -2.98 5.13 -2.76
CA CYS A 73 -3.45 6.06 -1.75
C CYS A 73 -3.46 7.49 -2.32
N LYS A 74 -4.22 8.39 -1.69
CA LYS A 74 -4.44 9.75 -2.20
C LYS A 74 -3.14 10.52 -2.34
N ASN A 75 -2.20 10.31 -1.42
CA ASN A 75 -0.90 10.95 -1.46
C ASN A 75 -0.07 10.49 -2.68
N HIS A 76 0.03 9.17 -2.89
CA HIS A 76 0.80 8.61 -3.99
C HIS A 76 0.16 8.85 -5.36
N PHE A 77 -1.16 8.80 -5.46
CA PHE A 77 -1.87 9.18 -6.67
C PHE A 77 -1.53 10.62 -7.08
N LYS A 78 -1.59 11.57 -6.14
CA LYS A 78 -1.22 12.97 -6.38
C LYS A 78 0.23 13.14 -6.80
N LYS A 79 1.16 12.39 -6.21
CA LYS A 79 2.59 12.42 -6.58
C LYS A 79 2.80 12.00 -8.04
N ILE A 80 2.05 11.01 -8.51
CA ILE A 80 2.19 10.50 -9.89
C ILE A 80 1.46 11.39 -10.90
N THR A 81 0.25 11.85 -10.58
CA THR A 81 -0.56 12.63 -11.54
C THR A 81 -0.32 14.14 -11.50
N GLY A 82 0.60 14.61 -10.65
CA GLY A 82 0.84 16.05 -10.46
C GLY A 82 -0.33 16.79 -9.81
N GLY A 83 -1.26 16.06 -9.18
CA GLY A 83 -2.44 16.65 -8.52
C GLY A 83 -3.55 17.09 -9.48
N ILE A 84 -3.48 16.71 -10.76
CA ILE A 84 -4.56 16.94 -11.73
C ILE A 84 -5.66 15.92 -11.43
N LYS A 85 -6.84 16.42 -11.06
CA LYS A 85 -8.07 15.63 -10.89
C LYS A 85 -8.80 15.51 -12.22
#